data_AF-A0A2C9DJT8-F1
#
_entry.id   AF-A0A2C9DJT8-F1
#
_cell.length_a   1.000
_cell.length_b   1.000
_cell.length_c   1.000
_cell.angle_alpha   90.00
_cell.angle_beta   90.00
_cell.angle_gamma   90.00
#
_symmetry.space_group_name_H-M   'P 1'
#
loop_
_entity.id
_entity.type
_entity.pdbx_description
1 polymer ?
#
loop_
_entity_poly.entity_id
_entity_poly.type
_entity_poly.pdbx_seq_one_letter_code
_entity_poly.pdbx_strand_id
1 'polypeptide(L)'
;MRRRAERVWRGRAADGAPICEDKEPVVQPITLRELENLMRQYVWDGDWRSFEHAPDQPFDELGYDSLALLETHSRIKRDYGVPISEDDLGLVRTPRELVEFINSRLEPA
;
A
#
# COMPACT_ATOMS: atom_id res chain seq x y z
N MET A 1 -17.00 -12.50 -55.51
CA MET A 1 -16.25 -13.76 -55.30
C MET A 1 -16.59 -14.28 -53.90
N ARG A 2 -17.04 -15.53 -53.81
CA ARG A 2 -17.50 -16.31 -52.63
C ARG A 2 -16.29 -16.64 -51.71
N ARG A 3 -16.33 -17.09 -50.45
CA ARG A 3 -17.26 -17.30 -49.32
C ARG A 3 -16.35 -17.80 -48.16
N ARG A 4 -16.65 -17.41 -46.92
CA ARG A 4 -16.76 -18.23 -45.70
C ARG A 4 -16.01 -19.58 -45.66
N ALA A 5 -15.12 -19.77 -44.69
CA ALA A 5 -14.62 -21.10 -44.30
C ALA A 5 -14.53 -21.22 -42.78
N GLU A 6 -15.67 -21.56 -42.17
CA GLU A 6 -15.77 -22.20 -40.87
C GLU A 6 -15.09 -23.57 -40.95
N ARG A 7 -14.12 -23.86 -40.08
CA ARG A 7 -13.65 -25.23 -39.82
C ARG A 7 -13.52 -25.49 -38.33
N VAL A 8 -14.60 -26.08 -37.80
CA VAL A 8 -14.64 -27.32 -37.01
C VAL A 8 -13.43 -27.58 -36.12
N TRP A 9 -13.62 -27.36 -34.83
CA TRP A 9 -12.80 -27.92 -33.76
C TRP A 9 -13.05 -29.43 -33.65
N ARG A 10 -12.00 -30.25 -33.77
CA ARG A 10 -11.98 -31.66 -33.36
C ARG A 10 -10.77 -31.94 -32.48
N GLY A 11 -11.04 -32.22 -31.20
CA GLY A 11 -10.48 -33.36 -30.47
C GLY A 11 -9.04 -33.32 -29.93
N ARG A 12 -8.95 -32.89 -28.66
CA ARG A 12 -8.27 -33.55 -27.51
C ARG A 12 -6.72 -33.57 -27.39
N ALA A 13 -6.32 -33.00 -26.23
CA ALA A 13 -5.11 -33.18 -25.40
C ALA A 13 -3.84 -32.41 -25.79
N ALA A 14 -3.64 -31.28 -25.12
CA ALA A 14 -2.31 -30.81 -24.73
C ALA A 14 -2.46 -30.04 -23.40
N ASP A 15 -1.64 -30.43 -22.43
CA ASP A 15 -1.22 -29.69 -21.24
C ASP A 15 -1.34 -28.16 -21.33
N GLY A 16 -1.79 -27.53 -20.24
CA GLY A 16 -1.64 -26.09 -20.08
C GLY A 16 -2.62 -25.46 -19.11
N ALA A 17 -2.47 -25.71 -17.81
CA ALA A 17 -2.72 -24.67 -16.81
C ALA A 17 -1.37 -24.00 -16.48
N PRO A 18 -1.30 -22.72 -16.06
CA PRO A 18 -2.40 -21.79 -15.79
C PRO A 18 -2.29 -20.49 -16.63
N ILE A 19 -3.42 -19.80 -16.83
CA ILE A 19 -3.39 -18.35 -17.09
C ILE A 19 -3.12 -17.65 -15.74
N CYS A 20 -1.85 -17.44 -15.43
CA CYS A 20 -1.47 -16.38 -14.50
C CYS A 20 -1.72 -15.07 -15.24
N GLU A 21 -2.87 -14.43 -15.00
CA GLU A 21 -2.97 -13.00 -15.24
C GLU A 21 -2.00 -12.32 -14.27
N ASP A 22 -0.80 -12.05 -14.75
CA ASP A 22 0.18 -11.19 -14.12
C ASP A 22 -0.44 -9.78 -14.05
N LYS A 23 -1.17 -9.52 -12.97
CA LYS A 23 -1.53 -8.16 -12.58
C LYS A 23 -0.23 -7.56 -12.07
N GLU A 24 0.50 -6.87 -12.95
CA GLU A 24 1.59 -5.99 -12.55
C GLU A 24 1.09 -5.20 -11.33
N PRO A 25 1.69 -5.35 -10.13
CA PRO A 25 1.25 -4.59 -8.98
C PRO A 25 1.69 -3.16 -9.26
N VAL A 26 0.78 -2.34 -9.80
CA VAL A 26 0.94 -0.90 -9.86
C VAL A 26 0.88 -0.44 -8.41
N VAL A 27 2.02 -0.49 -7.70
CA VAL A 27 2.10 -0.06 -6.32
C VAL A 27 2.05 1.46 -6.34
N GLN A 28 0.84 1.97 -6.15
CA GLN A 28 0.62 3.41 -6.15
C GLN A 28 1.28 4.00 -4.91
N PRO A 29 2.04 5.10 -5.02
CA PRO A 29 2.67 5.72 -3.87
C PRO A 29 1.59 6.18 -2.89
N ILE A 30 1.86 6.00 -1.60
CA ILE A 30 0.96 6.45 -0.54
C ILE A 30 1.07 7.98 -0.41
N THR A 31 -0.03 8.65 -0.10
CA THR A 31 -0.07 10.09 0.18
C THR A 31 -0.28 10.35 1.66
N LEU A 32 -0.01 11.58 2.12
CA LEU A 32 -0.28 11.99 3.51
C LEU A 32 -1.74 11.75 3.91
N ARG A 33 -2.68 12.03 3.00
CA ARG A 33 -4.11 11.80 3.22
C ARG A 33 -4.45 10.31 3.35
N GLU A 34 -3.87 9.47 2.50
CA GLU A 34 -4.09 8.03 2.58
C GLU A 34 -3.49 7.45 3.87
N LEU A 35 -2.31 7.92 4.28
CA LEU A 35 -1.72 7.58 5.57
C LEU A 35 -2.61 8.04 6.73
N GLU A 36 -3.12 9.28 6.70
CA GLU A 36 -4.04 9.81 7.71
C GLU A 36 -5.29 8.94 7.84
N ASN A 37 -5.93 8.59 6.72
CA ASN A 37 -7.11 7.74 6.69
C ASN A 37 -6.85 6.36 7.30
N LEU A 38 -5.66 5.79 7.06
CA LEU A 38 -5.24 4.51 7.60
C LEU A 38 -5.01 4.61 9.11
N MET A 39 -4.22 5.59 9.56
CA MET A 39 -3.88 5.76 10.98
C MET A 39 -5.10 6.12 11.84
N ARG A 40 -6.04 6.91 11.30
CA ARG A 40 -7.24 7.37 12.01
C ARG A 40 -8.17 6.22 12.45
N GLN A 41 -8.07 5.04 11.83
CA GLN A 41 -8.84 3.87 12.25
C GLN A 41 -8.45 3.35 13.65
N TYR A 42 -7.28 3.77 14.14
CA TYR A 42 -6.69 3.34 15.40
C TYR A 42 -6.71 4.41 16.50
N VAL A 43 -7.27 5.59 16.21
CA VAL A 43 -7.40 6.72 17.15
C VAL A 43 -8.88 6.89 17.51
N TRP A 44 -9.19 6.83 18.81
CA TRP A 44 -10.57 6.91 19.31
C TRP A 44 -10.88 8.20 20.09
N ASP A 45 -9.86 8.95 20.52
CA ASP A 45 -10.01 10.16 21.33
C ASP A 45 -9.71 11.44 20.52
N GLY A 46 -10.62 12.41 20.60
CA GLY A 46 -11.03 13.28 19.49
C GLY A 46 -10.19 14.50 19.13
N ASP A 47 -8.89 14.54 19.43
CA ASP A 47 -8.03 15.71 19.16
C ASP A 47 -6.84 15.36 18.24
N TRP A 48 -7.14 14.70 17.11
CA TRP A 48 -6.13 14.46 16.08
C TRP A 48 -6.04 15.63 15.11
N ARG A 49 -4.82 15.96 14.71
CA ARG A 49 -4.54 16.96 13.66
C ARG A 49 -4.27 16.29 12.33
N SER A 50 -4.71 16.96 11.26
CA SER A 50 -4.53 16.46 9.90
C SER A 50 -3.07 16.51 9.46
N PHE A 51 -2.60 15.44 8.83
CA PHE A 51 -1.25 15.30 8.32
C PHE A 51 -0.96 16.24 7.16
N GLU A 52 -1.98 16.66 6.41
CA GLU A 52 -1.82 17.63 5.32
C GLU A 52 -1.52 19.04 5.86
N HIS A 53 -1.98 19.35 7.09
CA HIS A 53 -1.78 20.66 7.71
C HIS A 53 -0.48 20.74 8.53
N ALA A 54 -0.03 19.62 9.10
CA ALA A 54 1.16 19.55 9.96
C ALA A 54 2.00 18.29 9.69
N PRO A 55 2.51 18.09 8.46
CA PRO A 55 3.23 16.88 8.06
C PRO A 55 4.59 16.68 8.74
N ASP A 56 5.20 17.77 9.23
CA ASP A 56 6.49 17.80 9.91
C ASP A 56 6.37 17.69 11.43
N GLN A 57 5.14 17.57 11.93
CA GLN A 57 4.89 17.52 13.36
C GLN A 57 4.94 16.06 13.84
N PRO A 58 5.50 15.78 15.03
CA PRO A 58 5.54 14.42 15.54
C PRO A 58 4.15 13.85 15.80
N PHE A 59 3.99 12.54 15.61
CA PHE A 59 2.72 11.83 15.76
C PHE A 59 2.04 12.07 17.12
N ASP A 60 2.80 12.08 18.21
CA ASP A 60 2.31 12.30 19.56
C ASP A 60 1.61 13.67 19.70
N GLU A 61 2.18 14.72 19.11
CA GLU A 61 1.58 16.05 19.13
C GLU A 61 0.38 16.17 18.16
N LEU A 62 0.27 15.26 17.19
CA LEU A 62 -0.85 15.16 16.27
C LEU A 62 -1.99 14.30 16.83
N GLY A 63 -1.87 13.77 18.05
CA GLY A 63 -2.88 12.92 18.69
C GLY A 63 -2.80 11.45 18.28
N TYR A 64 -1.65 11.00 17.79
CA TYR A 64 -1.41 9.61 17.38
C TYR A 64 -0.41 8.93 18.32
N ASP A 65 -0.89 7.92 19.05
CA ASP A 65 -0.05 7.11 19.94
C ASP A 65 0.77 6.05 19.19
N SER A 66 1.72 5.44 19.92
CA SER A 66 2.54 4.33 19.45
C SER A 66 1.74 3.14 18.91
N LEU A 67 0.53 2.89 19.43
CA LEU A 67 -0.33 1.81 18.94
C LEU A 67 -0.78 2.08 17.49
N ALA A 68 -1.18 3.31 17.16
CA ALA A 68 -1.57 3.68 15.81
C ALA A 68 -0.42 3.48 14.82
N LEU A 69 0.82 3.76 15.24
CA LEU A 69 2.02 3.52 14.43
C LEU A 69 2.29 2.04 14.17
N LEU A 70 2.21 1.19 15.21
CA LEU A 70 2.43 -0.25 15.10
C LEU A 70 1.39 -0.94 14.20
N GLU A 71 0.12 -0.58 14.36
CA GLU A 71 -0.96 -1.12 13.55
C GLU A 71 -0.84 -0.67 12.08
N THR A 72 -0.50 0.60 11.89
CA THR A 72 -0.28 1.17 10.56
C THR A 72 0.83 0.46 9.82
N HIS A 73 1.93 0.18 10.52
CA HIS A 73 3.03 -0.58 9.97
C HIS A 73 2.63 -2.00 9.55
N SER A 74 1.91 -2.70 10.44
CA SER A 74 1.40 -4.06 10.17
C SER A 74 0.50 -4.08 8.92
N ARG A 75 -0.30 -3.03 8.73
CA ARG A 75 -1.12 -2.82 7.54
C ARG A 75 -0.27 -2.55 6.31
N ILE A 76 0.69 -1.62 6.38
CA ILE A 76 1.57 -1.27 5.26
C ILE A 76 2.35 -2.50 4.77
N LYS A 77 2.93 -3.29 5.68
CA LYS A 77 3.65 -4.51 5.33
C LYS A 77 2.75 -5.52 4.59
N ARG A 78 1.47 -5.61 4.97
CA ARG A 78 0.50 -6.51 4.36
C ARG A 78 0.00 -6.02 3.00
N ASP A 79 -0.36 -4.75 2.89
CA ASP A 79 -1.02 -4.20 1.69
C ASP A 79 -0.03 -3.71 0.63
N TYR A 80 1.14 -3.22 1.05
CA TYR A 80 2.17 -2.66 0.15
C TYR A 80 3.40 -3.56 0.00
N GLY A 81 3.51 -4.64 0.77
CA GLY A 81 4.66 -5.55 0.72
C GLY A 81 5.98 -4.95 1.20
N VAL A 82 5.93 -3.79 1.86
CA VAL A 82 7.12 -3.05 2.30
C VAL A 82 7.62 -3.59 3.64
N PRO A 83 8.83 -4.17 3.71
CA PRO A 83 9.42 -4.55 4.98
C PRO A 83 9.85 -3.28 5.73
N ILE A 84 9.26 -3.04 6.88
CA ILE A 84 9.74 -2.05 7.85
C ILE A 84 10.06 -2.77 9.16
N SER A 85 11.20 -2.45 9.76
CA SER A 85 11.65 -3.06 11.01
C SER A 85 11.21 -2.19 12.19
N GLU A 86 11.24 -2.75 13.40
CA GLU A 86 10.97 -1.95 14.62
C GLU A 86 11.97 -0.81 14.81
N ASP A 87 13.23 -0.99 14.37
CA ASP A 87 14.25 0.05 14.38
C ASP A 87 13.90 1.21 13.44
N ASP A 88 13.43 0.89 12.23
CA ASP A 88 12.93 1.88 11.26
C ASP A 88 11.73 2.68 11.82
N LEU A 89 10.85 2.04 12.60
CA LEU A 89 9.74 2.73 13.28
C LEU A 89 10.22 3.73 14.32
N GLY A 90 11.34 3.46 15.00
CA GLY A 90 11.93 4.40 15.96
C GLY A 90 12.58 5.62 15.31
N LEU A 91 12.94 5.50 14.03
CA LEU A 91 13.55 6.56 13.22
C LEU A 91 12.50 7.51 12.63
N VAL A 92 11.32 6.99 12.29
CA VAL A 92 10.23 7.77 11.69
C VAL A 92 9.38 8.41 12.77
N ARG A 93 9.39 9.74 12.86
CA ARG A 93 8.65 10.47 13.92
C ARG A 93 7.53 11.34 13.40
N THR A 94 7.55 11.65 12.11
CA THR A 94 6.60 12.54 11.46
C THR A 94 5.83 11.84 10.33
N PRO A 95 4.60 12.30 10.01
CA PRO A 95 3.86 11.80 8.86
C PRO A 95 4.62 11.91 7.53
N ARG A 96 5.37 13.01 7.32
CA ARG A 96 6.20 13.20 6.12
C ARG A 96 7.24 12.11 5.99
N GLU A 97 8.02 11.89 7.05
CA GLU A 97 9.06 10.85 7.05
C GLU A 97 8.47 9.47 6.76
N LEU A 98 7.29 9.15 7.30
CA LEU A 98 6.65 7.87 7.07
C LEU A 98 6.24 7.69 5.60
N VAL A 99 5.62 8.71 5.00
CA VAL A 99 5.25 8.68 3.57
C VAL A 99 6.47 8.54 2.68
N GLU A 100 7.52 9.35 2.92
CA GLU A 100 8.76 9.28 2.15
C GLU A 100 9.45 7.93 2.29
N PHE A 101 9.48 7.38 3.51
CA PHE A 101 10.05 6.09 3.82
C PHE A 101 9.34 4.94 3.10
N ILE A 102 8.01 4.97 3.06
CA ILE A 102 7.20 3.96 2.35
C ILE A 102 7.42 4.10 0.85
N ASN A 103 7.28 5.31 0.32
CA ASN A 103 7.40 5.57 -1.12
C ASN A 103 8.80 5.24 -1.65
N SER A 104 9.86 5.48 -0.88
CA SER A 104 11.24 5.10 -1.23
C SER A 104 11.43 3.58 -1.39
N ARG A 105 10.54 2.77 -0.81
CA ARG A 105 10.54 1.30 -0.93
C ARG A 105 9.52 0.78 -1.94
N LEU A 106 8.64 1.66 -2.43
CA LEU A 106 7.64 1.35 -3.44
C LEU A 106 8.14 1.55 -4.88
N GLU A 107 9.20 2.36 -5.07
CA GLU A 107 9.78 2.63 -6.39
C GLU A 107 10.06 1.30 -7.14
N PRO A 108 9.36 1.03 -8.26
CA PRO A 108 9.74 -0.05 -9.14
C PRO A 108 11.06 0.34 -9.82
N ALA A 109 12.05 -0.54 -9.74
CA ALA A 109 13.30 -0.41 -10.50
C ALA A 109 13.06 -0.36 -12.02
#